data_AF-A0A7W5ZYK2-F1
#
_entry.id   AF-A0A7W5ZYK2-F1
#
_cell.length_a   1.000
_cell.length_b   1.000
_cell.length_c   1.000
_cell.angle_alpha   90.00
_cell.angle_beta   90.00
_cell.angle_gamma   90.00
#
_symmetry.space_group_name_H-M   'P 1'
#
loop_
_entity.id
_entity.type
_entity.pdbx_description
1 polymer ?
#
loop_
_entity_poly.entity_id
_entity_poly.type
_entity_poly.pdbx_seq_one_letter_code
_entity_poly.pdbx_strand_id
1 'polypeptide(L)' 'MSERFGVAAARLGGQAALLLGWLPDTFWGATPEELGTVLSAIRQPEGEAIDKRTLDRLMEQDRDG' A
#
# COMPACT_ATOMS: atom_id res chain seq x y z
N MET A 1 27.65 1.24 7.91
CA MET A 1 26.58 0.33 7.44
C MET A 1 25.26 0.47 8.22
N SER A 2 25.25 0.92 9.49
CA SER A 2 24.04 0.87 10.34
C SER A 2 23.08 2.06 10.25
N GLU A 3 23.55 3.27 9.93
CA GLU A 3 22.68 4.47 9.92
C GLU A 3 21.58 4.39 8.87
N ARG A 4 21.91 3.91 7.66
CA ARG A 4 20.92 3.74 6.58
C ARG A 4 19.85 2.71 6.93
N PHE A 5 20.26 1.63 7.60
CA PHE A 5 19.32 0.61 8.07
C PHE A 5 18.36 1.19 9.13
N GLY A 6 18.89 1.86 10.15
CA GLY A 6 18.07 2.45 11.22
C GLY A 6 17.04 3.45 10.69
N VAL A 7 17.45 4.33 9.77
CA VAL A 7 16.54 5.29 9.13
C VAL A 7 15.45 4.59 8.31
N ALA A 8 15.80 3.56 7.54
CA ALA A 8 14.83 2.80 6.75
C ALA A 8 13.85 2.01 7.64
N ALA A 9 14.35 1.35 8.68
CA ALA A 9 13.54 0.59 9.63
C ALA A 9 12.58 1.50 10.40
N ALA A 10 13.03 2.68 10.85
CA ALA A 10 12.16 3.65 11.51
C ALA A 10 11.03 4.15 10.60
N ARG A 11 11.34 4.41 9.32
CA ARG A 11 10.33 4.79 8.33
C ARG A 11 9.31 3.67 8.11
N LEU A 12 9.75 2.43 7.92
CA LEU A 12 8.87 1.27 7.75
C LEU A 12 8.02 1.00 8.99
N GLY A 13 8.61 1.05 10.18
CA GLY A 13 7.87 0.88 11.45
C GLY A 13 6.77 1.94 11.62
N GLY A 14 7.04 3.19 11.24
CA GLY A 14 6.02 4.24 11.21
C GLY A 14 4.88 3.95 10.22
N GLN A 15 5.19 3.44 9.02
CA GLN A 15 4.16 3.04 8.06
C GLN A 15 3.33 1.85 8.56
N ALA A 16 3.97 0.86 9.20
CA ALA A 16 3.26 -0.28 9.79
C ALA A 16 2.29 0.16 10.89
N ALA A 17 2.67 1.13 11.73
CA ALA A 17 1.77 1.71 12.73
C ALA A 17 0.56 2.42 12.09
N LEU A 18 0.79 3.23 11.04
CA LEU A 18 -0.27 3.99 10.38
C LEU A 18 -1.24 3.14 9.56
N LEU A 19 -0.72 2.16 8.82
CA LEU A 19 -1.50 1.34 7.88
C LEU A 19 -2.12 0.11 8.54
N LEU A 20 -1.42 -0.48 9.51
CA LEU A 20 -1.78 -1.79 10.08
C LEU A 20 -2.13 -1.71 11.57
N GLY A 21 -1.91 -0.56 12.22
CA GLY A 21 -2.09 -0.41 13.67
C GLY A 21 -1.06 -1.20 14.49
N TRP A 22 0.07 -1.58 13.89
CA TRP A 22 1.09 -2.38 14.57
C TRP A 22 1.80 -1.58 15.66
N LEU A 23 1.99 -2.21 16.81
CA LEU A 23 2.90 -1.73 17.85
C LEU A 23 4.36 -1.99 17.42
N PRO A 24 5.34 -1.26 17.98
CA PRO A 24 6.75 -1.45 17.66
C PRO A 24 7.23 -2.90 17.80
N ASP A 25 6.78 -3.61 18.84
CA ASP A 25 7.18 -5.00 19.10
C ASP A 25 6.71 -5.95 17.99
N THR A 26 5.53 -5.73 17.43
CA THR A 26 5.01 -6.51 16.29
C THR A 26 5.88 -6.29 15.05
N PHE A 27 6.28 -5.04 14.77
CA PHE A 27 7.16 -4.74 13.63
C PHE A 27 8.53 -5.39 13.76
N TRP A 28 9.15 -5.33 14.93
CA TRP A 28 10.48 -5.92 15.15
C TRP A 28 10.47 -7.45 15.25
N GLY A 29 9.34 -8.04 15.63
CA GLY A 29 9.14 -9.49 15.66
C GLY A 29 8.79 -10.10 14.31
N ALA A 30 8.25 -9.31 13.36
CA ALA A 30 7.88 -9.79 12.04
C ALA A 30 9.11 -10.00 11.15
N THR A 31 9.06 -11.07 10.34
CA THR A 31 10.06 -11.34 9.32
C THR A 31 9.88 -10.42 8.10
N PRO A 32 10.95 -10.14 7.33
CA PRO A 32 10.83 -9.38 6.08
C PRO A 32 9.84 -10.00 5.09
N GLU A 33 9.75 -11.33 5.02
CA GLU A 33 8.82 -12.06 4.16
C GLU A 33 7.37 -11.82 4.59
N GLU A 34 7.06 -11.93 5.89
CA GLU A 34 5.72 -11.64 6.44
C GLU A 34 5.31 -10.19 6.16
N LEU A 35 6.23 -9.24 6.37
CA LEU A 35 5.99 -7.84 6.05
C LEU A 35 5.69 -7.65 4.55
N GLY A 36 6.45 -8.32 3.68
CA GLY A 36 6.24 -8.31 2.24
C GLY A 36 4.87 -8.87 1.84
N THR A 37 4.42 -9.96 2.48
CA THR A 37 3.08 -10.54 2.27
C THR A 37 1.97 -9.56 2.64
N VAL A 38 2.07 -8.92 3.81
CA VAL A 38 1.07 -7.95 4.27
C VAL A 38 1.00 -6.74 3.35
N LEU A 39 2.15 -6.18 2.95
CA LEU A 39 2.19 -5.04 2.03
C LEU A 39 1.64 -5.39 0.64
N SER A 40 1.87 -6.62 0.16
CA SER A 40 1.31 -7.09 -1.11
C SER A 40 -0.22 -7.20 -1.05
N ALA A 41 -0.80 -7.52 0.11
CA ALA A 41 -2.25 -7.55 0.30
C ALA A 41 -2.90 -6.16 0.32
N ILE A 42 -2.16 -5.11 0.72
CA ILE A 42 -2.63 -3.72 0.65
C ILE A 42 -2.68 -3.21 -0.79
N ARG A 43 -1.77 -3.69 -1.65
CA ARG A 43 -1.78 -3.32 -3.07
C ARG A 43 -3.08 -3.83 -3.69
N GLN A 44 -3.90 -2.90 -4.22
CA GLN A 44 -5.02 -3.32 -5.06
C GLN A 44 -4.48 -4.19 -6.20
N PRO A 45 -5.17 -5.30 -6.55
CA PRO A 45 -4.79 -6.06 -7.74
C PRO A 45 -4.67 -5.08 -8.91
N GLU A 46 -3.71 -5.31 -9.81
CA GLU A 46 -3.60 -4.54 -11.06
C GLU A 46 -4.81 -4.85 -11.95
N GLY A 47 -5.98 -4.37 -11.54
CA GLY A 47 -7.09 -4.13 -12.43
C GLY A 47 -6.73 -2.93 -13.27
N GLU A 48 -7.04 -3.01 -14.56
CA GLU A 48 -6.89 -1.90 -15.49
C GLU A 48 -7.74 -0.74 -14.99
N ALA A 49 -7.10 0.19 -14.27
CA ALA A 49 -7.74 1.40 -13.82
C ALA A 49 -8.12 2.17 -15.07
N ILE A 50 -9.42 2.29 -15.34
CA ILE A 50 -9.88 3.10 -16.45
C ILE A 50 -9.46 4.55 -16.19
N ASP A 51 -8.86 5.18 -17.20
CA ASP A 51 -8.48 6.58 -17.07
C ASP A 51 -9.73 7.47 -16.96
N LYS A 52 -9.53 8.68 -16.43
CA LYS A 52 -10.63 9.63 -16.24
C LYS A 52 -11.37 9.91 -17.55
N ARG A 53 -10.66 9.90 -18.68
CA ARG A 53 -11.24 10.13 -20.02
C ARG A 53 -12.19 9.00 -20.43
N THR A 54 -11.85 7.76 -20.10
CA THR A 54 -12.69 6.58 -20.35
C THR A 54 -13.91 6.61 -19.47
N LEU A 55 -13.74 6.99 -18.19
CA LEU A 55 -14.86 7.17 -17.27
C LEU A 55 -15.83 8.26 -17.76
N ASP A 56 -15.32 9.43 -18.14
CA ASP A 56 -16.14 10.55 -18.63
C ASP A 56 -16.95 10.14 -19.88
N ARG A 57 -16.35 9.35 -20.79
CA ARG A 57 -17.03 8.86 -21.99
C ARG A 57 -18.16 7.88 -21.66
N LEU A 58 -17.96 6.98 -20.70
CA LEU A 58 -19.01 6.05 -20.25
C LEU A 58 -20.18 6.80 -19.61
N MET A 59 -19.89 7.84 -18.80
CA MET A 59 -20.92 8.67 -18.17
C MET A 59 -21.77 9.45 -19.18
N GLU A 60 -21.18 9.88 -20.28
CA GLU A 60 -21.91 10.58 -21.35
C GLU A 60 -22.81 9.62 -22.15
N GLN A 61 -22.31 8.43 -22.49
CA GLN A 61 -23.13 7.40 -23.16
C GLN A 61 -24.32 6.92 -22.34
N ASP A 62 -24.22 6.86 -21.02
CA ASP A 62 -25.30 6.41 -20.13
C ASP A 62 -26.38 7.50 -19.90
N ARG A 63 -26.05 8.78 -20.11
CA ARG A 63 -27.01 9.91 -20.00
C ARG A 63 -27.87 10.11 -21.23
N ASP A 64 -27.43 9.59 -22.36
CA ASP A 64 -28.11 9.74 -23.66
C ASP A 64 -29.01 8.52 -24.03
N GLY A 65 -29.24 7.61 -23.06
CA GLY A 65 -30.10 6.43 -23.17
C GLY A 65 -31.50 6.59 -22.60
#